data_AF-A0A2A3JU30-F1
#
_entry.id   AF-A0A2A3JU30-F1
#
_cell.length_a   1.000
_cell.length_b   1.000
_cell.length_c   1.000
_cell.angle_alpha   90.00
_cell.angle_beta   90.00
_cell.angle_gamma   90.00
#
_symmetry.space_group_name_H-M   'P 1'
#
loop_
_entity.id
_entity.type
_entity.pdbx_description
1 polymer ?
#
loop_
_entity_poly.entity_id
_entity_poly.type
_entity_poly.pdbx_seq_one_letter_code
_entity_poly.pdbx_strand_id
1 'polypeptide(L)'
;MSTASVTWQLTAGDVSVLVTATDDGSGNITFKYELVGGIADLNGFFIDIDNDGGVFRSLGGGNNMNGSDSDGDKLDGFDFAAQIGTVGGNDADTTCGTISYTLAQLGVDNLEDLADAEIGIRATSVGEDREGSLKLADTGEYQPPCEEPSDDFPEWSQNISNLTLIFNQTAGDTKPKSELDGYYTVKIDVPEELGDDPDAYIEDLLSALISHDPNLDSDADLMGIVIKGGLATTQYFAYGDYNSNGTAPDPLPEGIGFSLPGDKGNVEPINNIDTGYVLSLSGDDFLFA
;
A
#
# COMPACT_ATOMS: atom_id res chain seq x y z
N MET A 1 -3.80 -0.56 10.59
CA MET A 1 -2.38 -0.86 10.31
C MET A 1 -2.27 -2.21 9.63
N SER A 2 -1.94 -2.24 8.33
CA SER A 2 -1.39 -3.47 7.76
C SER A 2 0.11 -3.49 8.04
N THR A 3 0.60 -4.60 8.60
CA THR A 3 2.03 -4.84 8.73
C THR A 3 2.62 -5.06 7.35
N ALA A 4 3.88 -4.65 7.14
CA ALA A 4 4.64 -5.02 5.96
C ALA A 4 4.57 -6.54 5.73
N SER A 5 4.51 -6.95 4.46
CA SER A 5 4.43 -8.37 4.13
C SER A 5 5.11 -8.67 2.80
N VAL A 6 5.56 -9.91 2.62
CA VAL A 6 5.83 -10.45 1.28
C VAL A 6 4.77 -11.49 0.96
N THR A 7 4.21 -11.44 -0.24
CA THR A 7 3.17 -12.38 -0.69
C THR A 7 3.59 -13.17 -1.92
N TRP A 8 3.24 -14.45 -1.95
CA TRP A 8 3.40 -15.33 -3.10
C TRP A 8 2.04 -15.89 -3.50
N GLN A 9 1.65 -15.71 -4.75
CA GLN A 9 0.40 -16.23 -5.32
C GLN A 9 0.68 -17.45 -6.20
N LEU A 10 0.83 -18.61 -5.57
CA LEU A 10 1.25 -19.83 -6.26
C LEU A 10 0.06 -20.46 -6.98
N THR A 11 0.16 -20.72 -8.29
CA THR A 11 -0.95 -21.32 -9.06
C THR A 11 -0.46 -22.44 -9.98
N ALA A 12 -1.15 -23.58 -9.94
CA ALA A 12 -0.94 -24.68 -10.89
C ALA A 12 -2.28 -25.38 -11.18
N GLY A 13 -2.64 -25.53 -12.46
CA GLY A 13 -3.96 -26.04 -12.83
C GLY A 13 -5.07 -25.20 -12.18
N ASP A 14 -6.02 -25.86 -11.51
CA ASP A 14 -7.12 -25.19 -10.79
C ASP A 14 -6.81 -24.91 -9.31
N VAL A 15 -5.57 -25.19 -8.85
CA VAL A 15 -5.17 -24.99 -7.45
C VAL A 15 -4.38 -23.70 -7.31
N SER A 16 -4.78 -22.89 -6.32
CA SER A 16 -4.07 -21.67 -5.95
C SER A 16 -3.82 -21.61 -4.45
N VAL A 17 -2.60 -21.25 -4.06
CA VAL A 17 -2.16 -21.12 -2.67
C VAL A 17 -1.58 -19.72 -2.47
N LEU A 18 -2.09 -18.99 -1.50
CA LEU A 18 -1.51 -17.73 -1.06
C LEU A 18 -0.56 -18.01 0.10
N VAL A 19 0.68 -17.53 -0.02
CA VAL A 19 1.64 -17.50 1.07
C VAL A 19 1.90 -16.04 1.43
N THR A 20 1.91 -15.72 2.73
CA THR A 20 2.19 -14.38 3.24
C THR A 20 3.23 -14.48 4.34
N ALA A 21 4.36 -13.79 4.19
CA ALA A 21 5.37 -13.62 5.23
C ALA A 21 5.20 -12.28 5.94
N THR A 22 5.32 -12.27 7.27
CA THR A 22 5.30 -11.07 8.11
C THR A 22 6.41 -11.12 9.15
N ASP A 23 7.03 -9.98 9.44
CA ASP A 23 7.98 -9.81 10.55
C ASP A 23 7.27 -9.31 11.82
N ASP A 24 7.60 -9.88 12.96
CA ASP A 24 7.10 -9.45 14.27
C ASP A 24 7.86 -8.24 14.86
N GLY A 25 8.85 -7.71 14.12
CA GLY A 25 9.71 -6.60 14.53
C GLY A 25 10.83 -7.02 15.49
N SER A 26 10.91 -8.30 15.82
CA SER A 26 12.02 -8.92 16.56
C SER A 26 12.88 -9.83 15.65
N GLY A 27 12.62 -9.81 14.34
CA GLY A 27 13.30 -10.63 13.35
C GLY A 27 12.78 -12.06 13.26
N ASN A 28 11.59 -12.34 13.81
CA ASN A 28 10.89 -13.60 13.56
C ASN A 28 9.93 -13.43 12.39
N ILE A 29 10.18 -14.19 11.33
CA ILE A 29 9.34 -14.23 10.14
C ILE A 29 8.35 -15.38 10.27
N THR A 30 7.06 -15.06 10.10
CA THR A 30 6.00 -16.06 10.02
C THR A 30 5.44 -16.11 8.60
N PHE A 31 5.52 -17.28 7.98
CA PHE A 31 4.88 -17.59 6.71
C PHE A 31 3.54 -18.25 7.00
N LYS A 32 2.45 -17.59 6.63
CA LYS A 32 1.11 -18.18 6.59
C LYS A 32 0.85 -18.70 5.17
N TYR A 33 0.42 -19.94 5.04
CA TYR A 33 -0.03 -20.49 3.75
C TYR A 33 -1.52 -20.84 3.81
N GLU A 34 -2.23 -20.62 2.72
CA GLU A 34 -3.66 -20.86 2.61
C GLU A 34 -4.06 -21.27 1.19
N LEU A 35 -4.79 -22.38 1.07
CA LEU A 35 -5.44 -22.80 -0.15
C LEU A 35 -6.60 -21.86 -0.45
N VAL A 36 -6.45 -21.04 -1.49
CA VAL A 36 -7.44 -20.01 -1.89
C VAL A 36 -8.20 -20.39 -3.16
N GLY A 37 -7.76 -21.43 -3.88
CA GLY A 37 -8.43 -21.96 -5.06
C GLY A 37 -8.25 -23.47 -5.22
N GLY A 38 -9.28 -24.14 -5.73
CA GLY A 38 -9.26 -25.57 -6.04
C GLY A 38 -9.48 -26.51 -4.85
N ILE A 39 -9.19 -27.79 -5.08
CA ILE A 39 -9.23 -28.86 -4.06
C ILE A 39 -7.84 -29.48 -4.03
N ALA A 40 -7.19 -29.45 -2.88
CA ALA A 40 -5.85 -29.97 -2.69
C ALA A 40 -5.58 -30.29 -1.22
N ASP A 41 -4.63 -31.20 -0.99
CA ASP A 41 -3.99 -31.42 0.31
C ASP A 41 -2.53 -30.94 0.24
N LEU A 42 -2.16 -29.98 1.08
CA LEU A 42 -0.85 -29.33 1.08
C LEU A 42 0.12 -30.10 1.99
N ASN A 43 1.23 -30.59 1.44
CA ASN A 43 2.07 -31.55 2.17
C ASN A 43 3.48 -31.04 2.46
N GLY A 44 4.05 -30.21 1.59
CA GLY A 44 5.41 -29.70 1.72
C GLY A 44 5.50 -28.22 1.43
N PHE A 45 6.36 -27.54 2.20
CA PHE A 45 6.68 -26.13 2.09
C PHE A 45 8.19 -26.01 1.85
N PHE A 46 8.59 -25.24 0.86
CA PHE A 46 9.96 -25.11 0.41
C PHE A 46 10.29 -23.63 0.18
N ILE A 47 11.51 -23.20 0.51
CA ILE A 47 11.98 -21.82 0.36
C ILE A 47 13.35 -21.87 -0.30
N ASP A 48 13.52 -21.12 -1.38
CA ASP A 48 14.81 -20.89 -2.04
C ASP A 48 15.12 -19.40 -1.94
N ILE A 49 16.09 -19.06 -1.08
CA ILE A 49 16.47 -17.67 -0.86
C ILE A 49 17.31 -17.23 -2.06
N ASP A 50 17.12 -15.99 -2.52
CA ASP A 50 17.76 -15.44 -3.72
C ASP A 50 17.48 -16.19 -5.04
N ASN A 51 16.61 -17.20 -5.01
CA ASN A 51 16.28 -18.07 -6.16
C ASN A 51 17.52 -18.63 -6.87
N ASP A 52 18.50 -19.10 -6.08
CA ASP A 52 19.80 -19.59 -6.57
C ASP A 52 19.94 -21.13 -6.56
N GLY A 53 18.90 -21.82 -6.11
CA GLY A 53 18.76 -23.26 -6.03
C GLY A 53 19.51 -23.89 -4.85
N GLY A 54 18.80 -24.37 -3.84
CA GLY A 54 19.44 -25.07 -2.71
C GLY A 54 19.59 -26.60 -2.78
N VAL A 55 19.90 -27.18 -1.61
CA VAL A 55 20.19 -28.62 -1.44
C VAL A 55 18.94 -29.49 -1.30
N PHE A 56 17.81 -28.90 -0.92
CA PHE A 56 16.56 -29.64 -0.72
C PHE A 56 15.78 -29.75 -2.02
N ARG A 57 15.35 -30.96 -2.34
CA ARG A 57 14.46 -31.25 -3.49
C ARG A 57 13.32 -32.20 -3.12
N SER A 58 13.37 -32.75 -1.91
CA SER A 58 12.49 -33.81 -1.44
C SER A 58 12.52 -33.89 0.07
N LEU A 59 11.34 -34.08 0.65
CA LEU A 59 11.12 -34.43 2.05
C LEU A 59 10.87 -35.94 2.22
N GLY A 60 10.97 -36.71 1.13
CA GLY A 60 10.67 -38.15 1.12
C GLY A 60 9.17 -38.44 0.98
N GLY A 61 8.81 -39.73 0.86
CA GLY A 61 7.40 -40.16 0.86
C GLY A 61 6.54 -39.62 -0.29
N GLY A 62 7.15 -39.20 -1.42
CA GLY A 62 6.43 -38.56 -2.53
C GLY A 62 6.29 -37.03 -2.41
N ASN A 63 6.70 -36.45 -1.28
CA ASN A 63 6.77 -35.01 -1.07
C ASN A 63 8.08 -34.46 -1.66
N ASN A 64 8.03 -33.96 -2.89
CA ASN A 64 9.21 -33.48 -3.61
C ASN A 64 8.86 -32.31 -4.54
N MET A 65 9.85 -31.44 -4.75
CA MET A 65 9.82 -30.26 -5.61
C MET A 65 11.02 -30.31 -6.56
N ASN A 66 11.10 -31.35 -7.40
CA ASN A 66 12.13 -31.46 -8.45
C ASN A 66 11.53 -31.26 -9.85
N GLY A 67 12.37 -30.95 -10.84
CA GLY A 67 11.92 -30.85 -12.23
C GLY A 67 11.54 -29.43 -12.58
N SER A 68 10.30 -29.22 -13.01
CA SER A 68 9.74 -27.90 -13.29
C SER A 68 8.38 -27.76 -12.61
N ASP A 69 7.99 -26.53 -12.34
CA ASP A 69 6.65 -26.17 -11.90
C ASP A 69 5.66 -26.06 -13.08
N SER A 70 4.56 -25.36 -12.88
CA SER A 70 3.44 -25.26 -13.81
C SER A 70 3.65 -24.34 -15.01
N ASP A 71 4.50 -23.33 -14.92
CA ASP A 71 4.80 -22.43 -16.05
C ASP A 71 6.09 -22.84 -16.80
N GLY A 72 6.84 -23.77 -16.20
CA GLY A 72 7.99 -24.43 -16.82
C GLY A 72 9.32 -24.02 -16.20
N ASP A 73 9.29 -23.15 -15.19
CA ASP A 73 10.46 -22.77 -14.44
C ASP A 73 11.02 -23.96 -13.68
N LYS A 74 12.34 -23.96 -13.59
CA LYS A 74 13.09 -25.16 -13.20
C LYS A 74 13.25 -25.13 -11.68
N LEU A 75 12.55 -26.04 -11.01
CA LEU A 75 12.71 -26.32 -9.58
C LEU A 75 14.07 -26.96 -9.30
N ASP A 76 15.09 -26.13 -9.15
CA ASP A 76 16.47 -26.54 -9.14
C ASP A 76 17.15 -26.55 -7.78
N GLY A 77 16.38 -26.43 -6.71
CA GLY A 77 16.82 -26.60 -5.35
C GLY A 77 16.02 -25.70 -4.43
N PHE A 78 16.11 -25.95 -3.12
CA PHE A 78 15.56 -25.09 -2.08
C PHE A 78 16.51 -25.10 -0.89
N ASP A 79 16.65 -23.98 -0.20
CA ASP A 79 17.47 -23.83 1.00
C ASP A 79 16.79 -24.35 2.26
N PHE A 80 15.46 -24.25 2.30
CA PHE A 80 14.64 -24.73 3.40
C PHE A 80 13.53 -25.62 2.89
N ALA A 81 13.20 -26.65 3.67
CA ALA A 81 12.08 -27.52 3.39
C ALA A 81 11.45 -27.99 4.70
N ALA A 82 10.12 -27.97 4.76
CA ALA A 82 9.35 -28.42 5.90
C ALA A 82 8.13 -29.23 5.46
N GLN A 83 7.85 -30.29 6.20
CA GLN A 83 6.62 -31.06 6.03
C GLN A 83 5.49 -30.35 6.76
N ILE A 84 4.43 -29.99 6.03
CA ILE A 84 3.25 -29.28 6.56
C ILE A 84 1.98 -30.14 6.60
N GLY A 85 1.97 -31.28 5.91
CA GLY A 85 0.88 -32.26 5.91
C GLY A 85 1.38 -33.68 5.61
N THR A 86 0.47 -34.62 5.34
CA THR A 86 0.80 -36.04 5.12
C THR A 86 0.55 -36.47 3.69
N VAL A 87 1.54 -37.07 3.01
CA VAL A 87 1.30 -37.64 1.67
C VAL A 87 0.66 -39.03 1.77
N GLY A 88 -0.48 -39.22 1.09
CA GLY A 88 -1.10 -40.54 0.90
C GLY A 88 -1.75 -41.15 2.15
N GLY A 89 -2.08 -40.32 3.14
CA GLY A 89 -2.80 -40.70 4.35
C GLY A 89 -4.32 -40.73 4.15
N ASN A 90 -5.03 -41.24 5.17
CA ASN A 90 -6.48 -41.07 5.31
C ASN A 90 -6.74 -40.10 6.47
N ASP A 91 -6.16 -38.92 6.34
CA ASP A 91 -6.30 -37.77 7.23
C ASP A 91 -7.09 -36.65 6.54
N ALA A 92 -7.40 -35.61 7.31
CA ALA A 92 -8.04 -34.42 6.76
C ALA A 92 -7.03 -33.62 5.96
N ASP A 93 -7.51 -32.98 4.89
CA ASP A 93 -6.68 -32.13 4.05
C ASP A 93 -6.04 -31.00 4.86
N THR A 94 -4.74 -30.82 4.67
CA THR A 94 -4.04 -29.63 5.12
C THR A 94 -4.29 -28.54 4.09
N THR A 95 -5.10 -27.55 4.43
CA THR A 95 -5.43 -26.43 3.52
C THR A 95 -4.84 -25.10 3.95
N CYS A 96 -4.39 -24.98 5.20
CA CYS A 96 -3.73 -23.79 5.69
C CYS A 96 -2.84 -24.09 6.90
N GLY A 97 -2.00 -23.12 7.26
CA GLY A 97 -1.17 -23.19 8.45
C GLY A 97 -0.10 -22.11 8.48
N THR A 98 0.85 -22.28 9.39
CA THR A 98 1.96 -21.34 9.57
C THR A 98 3.27 -22.08 9.78
N ILE A 99 4.35 -21.50 9.31
CA ILE A 99 5.72 -21.88 9.62
C ILE A 99 6.52 -20.63 9.94
N SER A 100 7.47 -20.73 10.87
CA SER A 100 8.27 -19.59 11.30
C SER A 100 9.76 -19.87 11.22
N TYR A 101 10.50 -18.86 10.80
CA TYR A 101 11.95 -18.79 10.79
C TYR A 101 12.39 -17.43 11.34
N THR A 102 13.66 -17.27 11.64
CA THR A 102 14.25 -15.94 11.90
C THR A 102 14.94 -15.42 10.65
N LEU A 103 15.05 -14.10 10.49
CA LEU A 103 15.85 -13.47 9.44
C LEU A 103 17.27 -14.07 9.38
N ALA A 104 17.88 -14.27 10.56
CA ALA A 104 19.20 -14.89 10.69
C ALA A 104 19.26 -16.36 10.25
N GLN A 105 18.17 -17.13 10.39
CA GLN A 105 18.11 -18.50 9.87
C GLN A 105 17.99 -18.51 8.35
N LEU A 106 17.20 -17.58 7.80
CA LEU A 106 16.99 -17.43 6.36
C LEU A 106 18.20 -16.80 5.66
N GLY A 107 19.08 -16.11 6.40
CA GLY A 107 20.25 -15.46 5.82
C GLY A 107 19.95 -14.12 5.15
N VAL A 108 18.79 -13.52 5.45
CA VAL A 108 18.36 -12.21 4.94
C VAL A 108 18.47 -11.13 6.02
N ASP A 109 18.59 -9.87 5.62
CA ASP A 109 18.75 -8.74 6.53
C ASP A 109 17.40 -8.15 6.96
N ASN A 110 16.38 -8.22 6.09
CA ASN A 110 15.06 -7.66 6.32
C ASN A 110 13.96 -8.47 5.59
N LEU A 111 12.68 -8.09 5.79
CA LEU A 111 11.54 -8.79 5.20
C LEU A 111 11.44 -8.61 3.67
N GLU A 112 11.83 -7.44 3.13
CA GLU A 112 11.78 -7.11 1.70
C GLU A 112 12.73 -8.01 0.89
N ASP A 113 13.86 -8.42 1.46
CA ASP A 113 14.80 -9.36 0.84
C ASP A 113 14.16 -10.71 0.46
N LEU A 114 13.00 -11.06 1.06
CA LEU A 114 12.27 -12.28 0.69
C LEU A 114 11.47 -12.13 -0.61
N ALA A 115 11.32 -10.94 -1.20
CA ALA A 115 10.61 -10.79 -2.47
C ALA A 115 11.27 -11.59 -3.60
N ASP A 116 12.60 -11.65 -3.61
CA ASP A 116 13.36 -12.41 -4.60
C ASP A 116 13.38 -13.93 -4.31
N ALA A 117 12.87 -14.38 -3.17
CA ALA A 117 12.85 -15.80 -2.81
C ALA A 117 11.75 -16.56 -3.56
N GLU A 118 12.07 -17.78 -4.02
CA GLU A 118 11.09 -18.71 -4.57
C GLU A 118 10.44 -19.52 -3.43
N ILE A 119 9.11 -19.53 -3.37
CA ILE A 119 8.36 -20.40 -2.44
C ILE A 119 7.72 -21.54 -3.20
N GLY A 120 8.05 -22.77 -2.77
CA GLY A 120 7.47 -23.99 -3.30
C GLY A 120 6.44 -24.62 -2.38
N ILE A 121 5.26 -24.98 -2.90
CA ILE A 121 4.27 -25.81 -2.24
C ILE A 121 4.05 -27.11 -3.00
N ARG A 122 4.17 -28.23 -2.28
CA ARG A 122 3.79 -29.55 -2.79
C ARG A 122 2.35 -29.88 -2.40
N ALA A 123 1.49 -30.08 -3.39
CA ALA A 123 0.10 -30.47 -3.20
C ALA A 123 -0.17 -31.88 -3.76
N THR A 124 -0.97 -32.67 -3.04
CA THR A 124 -1.49 -33.97 -3.50
C THR A 124 -3.00 -34.05 -3.34
N SER A 125 -3.60 -35.17 -3.78
CA SER A 125 -5.05 -35.39 -3.77
C SER A 125 -5.83 -34.24 -4.40
N VAL A 126 -5.32 -33.76 -5.54
CA VAL A 126 -5.80 -32.58 -6.26
C VAL A 126 -6.98 -32.92 -7.16
N GLY A 127 -7.92 -31.97 -7.26
CA GLY A 127 -9.05 -32.00 -8.20
C GLY A 127 -10.24 -32.81 -7.67
N GLU A 128 -11.36 -32.80 -8.41
CA GLU A 128 -12.61 -33.43 -7.98
C GLU A 128 -12.46 -34.93 -7.68
N ASP A 129 -11.69 -35.63 -8.52
CA ASP A 129 -11.44 -37.07 -8.37
C ASP A 129 -10.29 -37.40 -7.41
N ARG A 130 -9.55 -36.37 -6.94
CA ARG A 130 -8.46 -36.50 -5.95
C ARG A 130 -7.30 -37.41 -6.34
N GLU A 131 -7.10 -37.65 -7.63
CA GLU A 131 -6.02 -38.51 -8.16
C GLU A 131 -4.76 -37.71 -8.56
N GLY A 132 -4.85 -36.37 -8.56
CA GLY A 132 -3.80 -35.48 -9.04
C GLY A 132 -2.75 -35.12 -7.99
N SER A 133 -1.64 -34.56 -8.47
CA SER A 133 -0.64 -33.91 -7.63
C SER A 133 0.03 -32.78 -8.38
N LEU A 134 0.34 -31.69 -7.68
CA LEU A 134 0.88 -30.47 -8.27
C LEU A 134 2.09 -29.97 -7.49
N LYS A 135 2.93 -29.22 -8.19
CA LYS A 135 4.05 -28.46 -7.64
C LYS A 135 3.74 -27.02 -8.01
N LEU A 136 3.57 -26.19 -7.00
CA LEU A 136 3.34 -24.76 -7.19
C LEU A 136 4.59 -24.06 -6.70
N ALA A 137 5.15 -23.18 -7.51
CA ALA A 137 6.25 -22.33 -7.14
C ALA A 137 6.09 -20.99 -7.83
N ASP A 138 6.59 -19.94 -7.18
CA ASP A 138 6.69 -18.59 -7.72
C ASP A 138 7.58 -17.75 -6.79
N THR A 139 7.95 -16.57 -7.27
CA THR A 139 8.62 -15.50 -6.51
C THR A 139 7.62 -14.60 -5.79
N GLY A 140 8.13 -13.77 -4.87
CA GLY A 140 7.32 -12.96 -3.97
C GLY A 140 7.15 -11.53 -4.43
N GLU A 141 6.15 -10.86 -3.87
CA GLU A 141 5.95 -9.42 -4.00
C GLU A 141 5.99 -8.79 -2.61
N TYR A 142 6.91 -7.83 -2.40
CA TYR A 142 6.96 -7.07 -1.16
C TYR A 142 5.90 -5.97 -1.16
N GLN A 143 5.05 -6.02 -0.15
CA GLN A 143 4.10 -4.98 0.19
C GLN A 143 4.63 -4.21 1.41
N PRO A 144 5.02 -2.93 1.26
CA PRO A 144 5.37 -2.09 2.39
C PRO A 144 4.19 -1.98 3.36
N PRO A 145 4.44 -1.67 4.65
CA PRO A 145 3.33 -1.41 5.57
C PRO A 145 2.49 -0.26 5.00
N CYS A 146 1.17 -0.41 5.04
CA CYS A 146 0.33 0.76 4.80
C CYS A 146 0.52 1.65 6.02
N GLU A 147 1.28 2.74 5.85
CA GLU A 147 1.29 3.80 6.86
C GLU A 147 -0.18 4.22 7.05
N GLU A 148 -0.67 4.26 8.29
CA GLU A 148 -1.90 5.03 8.51
C GLU A 148 -1.58 6.42 7.94
N PRO A 149 -2.46 7.03 7.14
CA PRO A 149 -2.28 8.45 6.84
C PRO A 149 -2.04 9.14 8.18
N SER A 150 -1.03 10.02 8.23
CA SER A 150 -0.88 10.89 9.40
C SER A 150 -2.26 11.49 9.66
N ASP A 151 -2.76 11.35 10.90
CA ASP A 151 -4.02 11.96 11.35
C ASP A 151 -3.76 13.47 11.48
N ASP A 152 -3.65 14.11 10.31
CA ASP A 152 -3.27 15.51 10.15
C ASP A 152 -4.49 16.40 10.26
N PHE A 153 -5.67 15.87 9.94
CA PHE A 153 -6.90 16.62 9.85
C PHE A 153 -7.97 16.03 10.76
N PRO A 154 -8.73 16.86 11.51
CA PRO A 154 -9.85 16.34 12.27
C PRO A 154 -10.96 15.86 11.32
N GLU A 155 -11.78 14.89 11.73
CA GLU A 155 -13.05 14.60 11.04
C GLU A 155 -13.99 15.84 11.12
N TRP A 156 -14.44 16.38 9.99
CA TRP A 156 -15.37 17.51 9.99
C TRP A 156 -16.79 17.07 10.33
N SER A 157 -17.54 17.90 11.06
CA SER A 157 -18.97 17.63 11.32
C SER A 157 -19.88 17.69 10.08
N GLN A 158 -19.35 18.09 8.93
CA GLN A 158 -20.06 18.30 7.66
C GLN A 158 -19.12 18.00 6.51
N ASN A 159 -19.64 17.46 5.41
CA ASN A 159 -18.85 17.22 4.21
C ASN A 159 -18.07 18.46 3.78
N ILE A 160 -16.83 18.23 3.40
CA ILE A 160 -15.94 19.26 2.92
C ILE A 160 -16.43 19.69 1.53
N SER A 161 -16.43 21.00 1.27
CA SER A 161 -16.87 21.58 0.00
C SER A 161 -15.75 22.27 -0.75
N ASN A 162 -14.71 22.74 -0.06
CA ASN A 162 -13.49 23.18 -0.71
C ASN A 162 -12.25 23.00 0.18
N LEU A 163 -11.14 22.77 -0.50
CA LEU A 163 -9.80 22.79 0.04
C LEU A 163 -9.01 23.91 -0.64
N THR A 164 -8.15 24.59 0.09
CA THR A 164 -7.10 25.43 -0.50
C THR A 164 -5.75 24.88 -0.06
N LEU A 165 -5.00 24.31 -1.00
CA LEU A 165 -3.70 23.71 -0.79
C LEU A 165 -2.64 24.81 -0.92
N ILE A 166 -1.66 24.81 0.00
CA ILE A 166 -0.60 25.82 0.07
C ILE A 166 0.74 25.12 -0.08
N PHE A 167 1.40 25.36 -1.22
CA PHE A 167 2.70 24.78 -1.53
C PHE A 167 3.82 25.78 -1.26
N ASN A 168 4.92 25.30 -0.67
CA ASN A 168 6.16 26.06 -0.46
C ASN A 168 6.97 26.13 -1.77
N GLN A 169 6.42 26.80 -2.77
CA GLN A 169 7.09 26.98 -4.05
C GLN A 169 6.76 28.35 -4.65
N THR A 170 7.71 28.88 -5.41
CA THR A 170 7.52 30.14 -6.18
C THR A 170 7.18 29.90 -7.65
N ALA A 171 7.32 28.66 -8.13
CA ALA A 171 6.90 28.28 -9.47
C ALA A 171 5.36 28.36 -9.54
N GLY A 172 4.84 28.96 -10.61
CA GLY A 172 3.40 29.15 -10.76
C GLY A 172 2.79 30.32 -9.98
N ASP A 173 3.49 30.91 -9.00
CA ASP A 173 3.00 32.08 -8.25
C ASP A 173 2.69 33.23 -9.22
N THR A 174 1.41 33.53 -9.33
CA THR A 174 0.84 34.47 -10.30
C THR A 174 0.78 35.89 -9.76
N LYS A 175 1.18 36.12 -8.50
CA LYS A 175 1.19 37.45 -7.90
C LYS A 175 2.19 38.36 -8.62
N PRO A 176 1.93 39.68 -8.66
CA PRO A 176 2.89 40.63 -9.19
C PRO A 176 4.25 40.44 -8.51
N LYS A 177 5.37 40.56 -9.25
CA LYS A 177 6.72 40.32 -8.73
C LYS A 177 7.09 41.07 -7.43
N SER A 178 6.44 42.21 -7.16
CA SER A 178 6.61 42.99 -5.92
C SER A 178 5.80 42.46 -4.72
N GLU A 179 4.95 41.47 -4.95
CA GLU A 179 3.94 40.91 -4.05
C GLU A 179 3.97 39.37 -4.04
N LEU A 180 5.00 38.74 -4.65
CA LEU A 180 5.21 37.30 -4.53
C LEU A 180 5.27 36.97 -3.04
N ASP A 181 4.32 36.16 -2.60
CA ASP A 181 4.22 35.74 -1.21
C ASP A 181 5.11 34.54 -0.92
N GLY A 182 5.66 33.93 -1.98
CA GLY A 182 6.54 32.77 -1.86
C GLY A 182 5.79 31.45 -1.87
N TYR A 183 4.48 31.46 -2.14
CA TYR A 183 3.64 30.28 -2.11
C TYR A 183 2.92 30.11 -3.44
N TYR A 184 2.64 28.85 -3.79
CA TYR A 184 1.71 28.53 -4.85
C TYR A 184 0.46 27.93 -4.22
N THR A 185 -0.69 28.49 -4.55
CA THR A 185 -1.94 28.19 -3.85
C THR A 185 -3.00 27.67 -4.81
N VAL A 186 -3.52 26.48 -4.51
CA VAL A 186 -4.48 25.76 -5.36
C VAL A 186 -5.80 25.60 -4.60
N LYS A 187 -6.88 26.18 -5.12
CA LYS A 187 -8.23 25.93 -4.59
C LYS A 187 -8.88 24.77 -5.33
N ILE A 188 -9.42 23.81 -4.58
CA ILE A 188 -10.15 22.67 -5.14
C ILE A 188 -11.56 22.68 -4.54
N ASP A 189 -12.57 22.77 -5.40
CA ASP A 189 -13.94 22.48 -5.02
C ASP A 189 -14.13 20.96 -5.06
N VAL A 190 -14.38 20.36 -3.90
CA VAL A 190 -14.43 18.90 -3.74
C VAL A 190 -15.88 18.38 -3.76
N PRO A 191 -16.13 17.20 -4.36
CA PRO A 191 -17.45 16.58 -4.37
C PRO A 191 -17.82 16.04 -2.98
N GLU A 192 -19.11 16.06 -2.65
CA GLU A 192 -19.63 15.61 -1.34
C GLU A 192 -19.30 14.14 -1.06
N GLU A 193 -19.11 13.33 -2.11
CA GLU A 193 -18.78 11.92 -2.07
C GLU A 193 -17.42 11.60 -1.42
N LEU A 194 -16.49 12.56 -1.34
CA LEU A 194 -15.22 12.39 -0.64
C LEU A 194 -15.34 12.46 0.88
N GLY A 195 -16.50 12.88 1.39
CA GLY A 195 -16.79 12.88 2.82
C GLY A 195 -16.23 14.11 3.54
N ASP A 196 -15.89 13.89 4.80
CA ASP A 196 -15.63 14.91 5.81
C ASP A 196 -14.23 14.84 6.42
N ASP A 197 -13.41 13.89 5.98
CA ASP A 197 -12.05 13.68 6.47
C ASP A 197 -11.04 13.65 5.30
N PRO A 198 -10.17 14.67 5.14
CA PRO A 198 -9.16 14.68 4.11
C PRO A 198 -8.10 13.59 4.27
N ASP A 199 -7.84 13.06 5.47
CA ASP A 199 -6.82 12.01 5.66
C ASP A 199 -7.16 10.75 4.85
N ALA A 200 -8.44 10.56 4.49
CA ALA A 200 -8.90 9.47 3.65
C ALA A 200 -8.54 9.59 2.16
N TYR A 201 -8.15 10.78 1.67
CA TYR A 201 -7.96 11.03 0.23
C TYR A 201 -6.87 12.03 -0.15
N ILE A 202 -6.22 12.70 0.80
CA ILE A 202 -5.28 13.79 0.51
C ILE A 202 -4.06 13.34 -0.30
N GLU A 203 -3.52 12.16 -0.03
CA GLU A 203 -2.37 11.59 -0.74
C GLU A 203 -2.67 11.33 -2.21
N ASP A 204 -3.78 10.64 -2.48
CA ASP A 204 -4.22 10.33 -3.84
C ASP A 204 -4.59 11.62 -4.60
N LEU A 205 -5.21 12.58 -3.89
CA LEU A 205 -5.53 13.90 -4.45
C LEU A 205 -4.27 14.67 -4.84
N LEU A 206 -3.24 14.67 -3.99
CA LEU A 206 -1.95 15.33 -4.26
C LEU A 206 -1.24 14.69 -5.45
N SER A 207 -1.15 13.36 -5.49
CA SER A 207 -0.55 12.62 -6.59
C SER A 207 -1.24 12.95 -7.93
N ALA A 208 -2.58 12.96 -7.94
CA ALA A 208 -3.36 13.30 -9.12
C ALA A 208 -3.20 14.77 -9.52
N LEU A 209 -3.17 15.69 -8.54
CA LEU A 209 -3.02 17.12 -8.78
C LEU A 209 -1.64 17.47 -9.36
N ILE A 210 -0.56 16.92 -8.79
CA ILE A 210 0.81 17.12 -9.28
C ILE A 210 0.94 16.62 -10.71
N SER A 211 0.28 15.51 -11.04
CA SER A 211 0.24 14.98 -12.41
C SER A 211 -0.56 15.86 -13.38
N HIS A 212 -1.51 16.65 -12.87
CA HIS A 212 -2.41 17.48 -13.67
C HIS A 212 -1.91 18.92 -13.86
N ASP A 213 -1.49 19.59 -12.79
CA ASP A 213 -1.10 21.01 -12.81
C ASP A 213 0.36 21.16 -13.26
N PRO A 214 0.62 21.72 -14.45
CA PRO A 214 1.97 21.87 -14.97
C PRO A 214 2.84 22.88 -14.20
N ASN A 215 2.29 23.60 -13.23
CA ASN A 215 3.03 24.53 -12.37
C ASN A 215 3.49 23.90 -11.05
N LEU A 216 3.02 22.70 -10.71
CA LEU A 216 3.52 21.94 -9.57
C LEU A 216 4.74 21.12 -10.00
N ASP A 217 5.82 21.22 -9.22
CA ASP A 217 6.96 20.34 -9.39
C ASP A 217 6.60 18.91 -8.94
N SER A 218 7.31 17.90 -9.44
CA SER A 218 7.07 16.49 -9.07
C SER A 218 7.31 16.20 -7.58
N ASP A 219 8.09 17.06 -6.93
CA ASP A 219 8.40 17.08 -5.51
C ASP A 219 7.82 18.31 -4.81
N ALA A 220 6.70 18.85 -5.33
CA ALA A 220 6.04 20.02 -4.75
C ALA A 220 5.72 19.81 -3.27
N ASP A 221 6.21 20.74 -2.46
CA ASP A 221 6.20 20.65 -1.01
C ASP A 221 4.91 21.25 -0.43
N LEU A 222 3.91 20.42 -0.11
CA LEU A 222 2.65 20.87 0.50
C LEU A 222 2.88 21.23 1.98
N MET A 223 2.69 22.49 2.34
CA MET A 223 2.80 22.93 3.75
C MET A 223 1.55 22.63 4.58
N GLY A 224 0.39 22.59 3.93
CA GLY A 224 -0.87 22.41 4.61
C GLY A 224 -2.05 22.84 3.76
N ILE A 225 -3.24 22.67 4.33
CA ILE A 225 -4.51 22.92 3.65
C ILE A 225 -5.42 23.79 4.49
N VAL A 226 -6.19 24.63 3.80
CA VAL A 226 -7.33 25.32 4.38
C VAL A 226 -8.59 24.53 4.06
N ILE A 227 -9.33 24.13 5.08
CA ILE A 227 -10.50 23.27 4.95
C ILE A 227 -11.77 24.08 5.18
N LYS A 228 -12.76 23.87 4.31
CA LYS A 228 -14.11 24.41 4.46
C LYS A 228 -15.16 23.32 4.24
N GLY A 229 -15.87 22.97 5.30
CA GLY A 229 -17.08 22.14 5.26
C GLY A 229 -18.33 22.94 5.65
N GLY A 230 -19.29 23.08 4.72
CA GLY A 230 -20.57 23.76 4.93
C GLY A 230 -20.54 25.05 5.77
N LEU A 231 -21.14 25.02 6.96
CA LEU A 231 -21.20 26.16 7.91
C LEU A 231 -20.07 26.16 8.96
N ALA A 232 -19.18 25.17 8.96
CA ALA A 232 -18.06 25.12 9.90
C ALA A 232 -17.08 26.29 9.67
N THR A 233 -16.36 26.67 10.72
CA THR A 233 -15.30 27.68 10.63
C THR A 233 -14.22 27.22 9.66
N THR A 234 -13.81 28.09 8.74
CA THR A 234 -12.69 27.84 7.84
C THR A 234 -11.40 27.85 8.63
N GLN A 235 -10.61 26.79 8.57
CA GLN A 235 -9.41 26.60 9.37
C GLN A 235 -8.25 26.08 8.51
N TYR A 236 -7.02 26.42 8.91
CA TYR A 236 -5.79 25.93 8.30
C TYR A 236 -5.20 24.83 9.18
N PHE A 237 -4.63 23.82 8.55
CA PHE A 237 -3.94 22.70 9.17
C PHE A 237 -2.65 22.48 8.40
N ALA A 238 -1.54 22.42 9.12
CA ALA A 238 -0.29 21.97 8.55
C ALA A 238 -0.40 20.48 8.17
N TYR A 239 0.47 20.02 7.27
CA TYR A 239 0.41 18.67 6.72
C TYR A 239 1.79 18.00 6.75
N GLY A 240 1.83 16.69 6.98
CA GLY A 240 3.05 15.89 7.00
C GLY A 240 4.09 16.46 7.98
N ASP A 241 5.32 16.66 7.52
CA ASP A 241 6.43 17.18 8.33
C ASP A 241 6.20 18.59 8.91
N TYR A 242 5.26 19.36 8.34
CA TYR A 242 4.87 20.65 8.88
C TYR A 242 3.87 20.55 10.03
N ASN A 243 3.16 19.42 10.14
CA ASN A 243 2.21 19.18 11.21
C ASN A 243 2.91 18.70 12.48
N SER A 244 2.88 19.53 13.52
CA SER A 244 3.48 19.21 14.82
C SER A 244 2.47 19.11 15.97
N ASN A 245 1.18 19.41 15.69
CA ASN A 245 0.10 19.47 16.66
C ASN A 245 -1.06 18.51 16.32
N GLY A 246 -0.93 17.70 15.25
CA GLY A 246 -1.91 16.71 14.80
C GLY A 246 -3.15 17.40 14.25
N THR A 247 -4.33 16.93 14.63
CA THR A 247 -5.63 17.46 14.16
C THR A 247 -6.02 18.84 14.72
N ALA A 248 -5.13 19.53 15.43
CA ALA A 248 -5.39 20.85 15.98
C ALA A 248 -5.13 21.95 14.92
N PRO A 249 -5.99 22.96 14.77
CA PRO A 249 -5.82 23.99 13.77
C PRO A 249 -4.55 24.83 13.98
N ASP A 250 -3.89 25.17 12.88
CA ASP A 250 -2.66 25.95 12.84
C ASP A 250 -2.87 27.42 12.47
N PRO A 251 -1.92 28.31 12.82
CA PRO A 251 -1.89 29.64 12.27
C PRO A 251 -1.53 29.59 10.78
N LEU A 252 -2.20 30.41 9.95
CA LEU A 252 -1.81 30.59 8.55
C LEU A 252 -0.34 31.02 8.45
N PRO A 253 0.40 30.56 7.41
CA PRO A 253 1.75 31.03 7.14
C PRO A 253 1.82 32.56 7.00
N GLU A 254 2.85 33.17 7.59
CA GLU A 254 3.08 34.60 7.42
C GLU A 254 3.35 34.93 5.94
N GLY A 255 2.76 36.02 5.45
CA GLY A 255 3.03 36.54 4.10
C GLY A 255 2.08 36.03 3.00
N ILE A 256 1.28 34.98 3.22
CA ILE A 256 0.41 34.31 2.22
C ILE A 256 -0.64 35.23 1.52
N GLY A 257 -0.79 36.45 2.02
CA GLY A 257 -1.61 37.49 1.39
C GLY A 257 -3.11 37.31 1.57
N PHE A 258 -3.63 36.16 1.97
CA PHE A 258 -5.05 35.98 2.29
C PHE A 258 -5.33 35.74 3.77
N SER A 259 -6.61 35.78 4.12
CA SER A 259 -7.16 35.63 5.46
C SER A 259 -8.28 34.60 5.47
N LEU A 260 -8.41 33.89 6.59
CA LEU A 260 -9.52 32.97 6.83
C LEU A 260 -10.79 33.77 7.15
N PRO A 261 -11.91 33.50 6.49
CA PRO A 261 -13.10 34.32 6.64
C PRO A 261 -13.95 33.91 7.87
N GLY A 262 -13.43 33.00 8.70
CA GLY A 262 -14.13 32.41 9.84
C GLY A 262 -15.30 31.53 9.39
N ASP A 263 -16.47 31.72 9.99
CA ASP A 263 -17.68 30.91 9.76
C ASP A 263 -18.35 31.17 8.40
N LYS A 264 -17.90 32.18 7.66
CA LYS A 264 -18.60 32.67 6.46
C LYS A 264 -17.70 32.61 5.23
N GLY A 265 -18.09 31.85 4.22
CA GLY A 265 -17.51 31.97 2.87
C GLY A 265 -16.16 31.28 2.67
N ASN A 266 -15.54 31.59 1.54
CA ASN A 266 -14.25 31.05 1.08
C ASN A 266 -13.10 31.98 1.49
N VAL A 267 -11.86 31.51 1.40
CA VAL A 267 -10.64 32.29 1.61
C VAL A 267 -10.71 33.67 0.92
N GLU A 268 -10.36 34.74 1.65
CA GLU A 268 -10.39 36.12 1.15
C GLU A 268 -9.03 36.84 1.30
N PRO A 269 -8.55 37.56 0.27
CA PRO A 269 -9.25 37.83 -0.98
C PRO A 269 -8.90 36.75 -2.02
N ILE A 270 -9.90 36.32 -2.81
CA ILE A 270 -9.78 35.20 -3.77
C ILE A 270 -8.66 35.42 -4.80
N ASN A 271 -8.32 36.68 -5.10
CA ASN A 271 -7.23 37.02 -6.04
C ASN A 271 -5.83 36.68 -5.52
N ASN A 272 -5.72 36.13 -4.31
CA ASN A 272 -4.47 35.62 -3.74
C ASN A 272 -4.39 34.09 -3.79
N ILE A 273 -5.32 33.46 -4.49
CA ILE A 273 -5.29 32.06 -4.92
C ILE A 273 -4.78 32.03 -6.36
N ASP A 274 -3.74 31.24 -6.63
CA ASP A 274 -3.07 31.20 -7.94
C ASP A 274 -3.87 30.46 -9.00
N THR A 275 -4.46 29.33 -8.62
CA THR A 275 -5.29 28.52 -9.51
C THR A 275 -6.46 27.87 -8.77
N GLY A 276 -7.46 27.46 -9.52
CA GLY A 276 -8.66 26.82 -8.99
C GLY A 276 -9.18 25.72 -9.90
N TYR A 277 -9.52 24.59 -9.31
CA TYR A 277 -10.07 23.42 -10.00
C TYR A 277 -11.40 22.98 -9.39
N VAL A 278 -12.23 22.36 -10.21
CA VAL A 278 -13.39 21.58 -9.73
C VAL A 278 -13.05 20.11 -9.86
N LEU A 279 -13.15 19.38 -8.75
CA LEU A 279 -12.85 17.95 -8.70
C LEU A 279 -14.10 17.12 -8.98
N SER A 280 -13.93 16.06 -9.76
CA SER A 280 -14.96 15.04 -9.99
C SER A 280 -14.35 13.64 -9.93
N LEU A 281 -15.16 12.63 -9.62
CA LEU A 281 -14.73 11.24 -9.47
C LEU A 281 -15.13 10.40 -10.69
N SER A 282 -14.24 9.52 -11.14
CA SER A 282 -14.53 8.51 -12.17
C SER A 282 -13.99 7.15 -11.76
N GLY A 283 -14.82 6.35 -11.06
CA GLY A 283 -14.31 5.17 -10.39
C GLY A 283 -13.40 5.59 -9.24
N ASP A 284 -12.16 5.11 -9.26
CA ASP A 284 -11.14 5.44 -8.27
C ASP A 284 -10.25 6.63 -8.72
N ASP A 285 -10.53 7.22 -9.89
CA ASP A 285 -9.73 8.31 -10.45
C ASP A 285 -10.26 9.72 -10.10
N PHE A 286 -9.33 10.63 -9.82
CA PHE A 286 -9.57 12.08 -9.69
C PHE A 286 -9.48 12.81 -11.03
N LEU A 287 -10.53 13.56 -11.37
CA LEU A 287 -10.60 14.36 -12.60
C LEU A 287 -10.76 15.86 -12.26
N PHE A 288 -9.80 16.66 -12.68
CA PHE A 288 -9.79 18.12 -12.51
C PHE A 288 -10.31 18.83 -13.76
N ALA A 289 -11.14 19.87 -13.55
CA ALA A 289 -11.71 20.72 -14.60
C ALA A 289 -11.52 22.21 -14.31
#